data_AF-A0A8T9Q209-F1
#
_entry.id   AF-A0A8T9Q209-F1
#
_cell.length_a   1.000
_cell.length_b   1.000
_cell.length_c   1.000
_cell.angle_alpha   90.00
_cell.angle_beta   90.00
_cell.angle_gamma   90.00
#
_symmetry.space_group_name_H-M   'P 1'
#
loop_
_entity.id
_entity.type
_entity.pdbx_description
1 polymer ?
#
loop_
_entity_poly.entity_id
_entity_poly.type
_entity_poly.pdbx_seq_one_letter_code
_entity_poly.pdbx_strand_id
1 'polypeptide(L)'
;MKLPNVLTVAKKKKFDFQALGESVRADTQAFLDTYGAQHPEDGPIVAFCLYFDSQGSVNSLVLPHKALAQQVDVNDPAAWYQYADHVEAPQSERTEELLSGYEEAFWQEEEDEDEDEDDSEALIQQFHQMITEVTPRLSFDKLPRTDDFVFYATGMDEDYDAWNATIPAALLKKHFDQ
;
A
#
# COMPACT_ATOMS: atom_id res chain seq x y z
N MET A 1 18.68 -13.05 -4.17
CA MET A 1 19.48 -12.79 -2.95
C MET A 1 18.48 -12.62 -1.81
N LYS A 2 18.73 -13.09 -0.57
CA LYS A 2 17.82 -12.78 0.55
C LYS A 2 18.31 -11.48 1.18
N LEU A 3 17.48 -10.44 1.14
CA LEU A 3 17.78 -9.17 1.78
C LEU A 3 17.61 -9.29 3.32
N PRO A 4 18.35 -8.51 4.12
CA PRO A 4 18.28 -8.56 5.58
C PRO A 4 17.01 -7.87 6.10
N ASN A 5 16.31 -8.43 7.09
CA ASN A 5 15.11 -7.81 7.70
C ASN A 5 15.36 -6.43 8.37
N VAL A 6 16.63 -6.07 8.56
CA VAL A 6 17.05 -4.78 9.11
C VAL A 6 18.04 -4.15 8.15
N LEU A 7 17.70 -2.98 7.62
CA LEU A 7 18.56 -2.18 6.76
C LEU A 7 19.14 -0.99 7.56
N THR A 8 20.39 -0.61 7.28
CA THR A 8 21.04 0.56 7.89
C THR A 8 21.38 1.54 6.78
N VAL A 9 20.82 2.75 6.84
CA VAL A 9 21.08 3.83 5.85
C VAL A 9 22.11 4.83 6.42
N ALA A 10 22.81 5.56 5.55
CA ALA A 10 24.07 6.30 5.77
C ALA A 10 24.14 7.21 7.03
N LYS A 11 23.01 7.62 7.63
CA LYS A 11 22.97 8.21 9.00
C LYS A 11 22.49 7.25 10.09
N LYS A 12 23.06 6.03 10.18
CA LYS A 12 22.83 5.04 11.28
C LYS A 12 21.35 4.75 11.60
N LYS A 13 20.39 5.11 10.74
CA LYS A 13 18.97 4.85 11.00
C LYS A 13 18.72 3.42 10.58
N LYS A 14 18.31 2.60 11.55
CA LYS A 14 18.01 1.18 11.33
C LYS A 14 16.52 1.05 11.11
N PHE A 15 16.14 0.57 9.94
CA PHE A 15 14.76 0.24 9.61
C PHE A 15 14.49 -1.21 9.96
N ASP A 16 13.49 -1.43 10.82
CA ASP A 16 12.97 -2.76 11.11
C ASP A 16 11.71 -2.96 10.25
N PHE A 17 11.90 -3.47 9.04
CA PHE A 17 10.83 -3.69 8.07
C PHE A 17 9.81 -4.73 8.55
N GLN A 18 10.24 -5.64 9.42
CA GLN A 18 9.34 -6.60 10.04
C GLN A 18 8.38 -5.89 11.03
N ALA A 19 8.91 -4.97 11.85
CA ALA A 19 8.10 -4.16 12.75
C ALA A 19 7.16 -3.22 11.98
N LEU A 20 7.65 -2.58 10.91
CA LEU A 20 6.86 -1.73 10.04
C LEU A 20 5.71 -2.53 9.39
N GLY A 21 6.00 -3.68 8.79
CA GLY A 21 5.00 -4.53 8.16
C GLY A 21 3.92 -5.01 9.14
N GLU A 22 4.29 -5.35 10.38
CA GLU A 22 3.30 -5.71 11.40
C GLU A 22 2.43 -4.53 11.83
N SER A 23 3.01 -3.33 11.92
CA SER A 23 2.26 -2.09 12.19
C SER A 23 1.28 -1.77 11.07
N VAL A 24 1.74 -1.75 9.81
CA VAL A 24 0.89 -1.56 8.63
C VAL A 24 -0.23 -2.58 8.61
N ARG A 25 0.08 -3.87 8.76
CA ARG A 25 -0.93 -4.95 8.82
C ARG A 25 -1.97 -4.70 9.91
N ALA A 26 -1.57 -4.26 11.09
CA ALA A 26 -2.47 -4.03 12.20
C ALA A 26 -3.42 -2.86 11.92
N ASP A 27 -2.88 -1.74 11.43
CA ASP A 27 -3.65 -0.54 11.09
C ASP A 27 -4.60 -0.81 9.92
N THR A 28 -4.11 -1.47 8.86
CA THR A 28 -4.93 -1.91 7.72
C THR A 28 -6.05 -2.84 8.18
N GLN A 29 -5.77 -3.84 9.03
CA GLN A 29 -6.82 -4.76 9.48
C GLN A 29 -7.88 -4.05 10.33
N ALA A 30 -7.47 -3.12 11.19
CA ALA A 30 -8.39 -2.33 11.99
C ALA A 30 -9.32 -1.50 11.10
N PHE A 31 -8.76 -0.85 10.08
CA PHE A 31 -9.52 -0.11 9.07
C PHE A 31 -10.53 -0.98 8.32
N LEU A 32 -10.07 -2.12 7.77
CA LEU A 32 -10.94 -3.06 7.04
C LEU A 32 -12.07 -3.61 7.92
N ASP A 33 -11.79 -3.84 9.21
CA ASP A 33 -12.75 -4.35 10.18
C ASP A 33 -13.84 -3.33 10.54
N THR A 34 -13.57 -2.03 10.41
CA THR A 34 -14.50 -0.96 10.82
C THR A 34 -15.15 -0.21 9.65
N TYR A 35 -14.52 -0.20 8.47
CA TYR A 35 -14.95 0.63 7.33
C TYR A 35 -16.43 0.48 7.00
N GLY A 36 -16.89 -0.77 6.78
CA GLY A 36 -18.28 -1.03 6.37
C GLY A 36 -19.33 -0.62 7.41
N ALA A 37 -18.95 -0.57 8.69
CA ALA A 37 -19.83 -0.11 9.76
C ALA A 37 -19.83 1.43 9.89
N GLN A 38 -18.70 2.08 9.58
CA GLN A 38 -18.54 3.53 9.66
C GLN A 38 -19.10 4.24 8.42
N HIS A 39 -19.03 3.61 7.25
CA HIS A 39 -19.40 4.19 5.95
C HIS A 39 -20.36 3.29 5.15
N PRO A 40 -21.53 2.90 5.69
CA PRO A 40 -22.49 2.05 4.98
C PRO A 40 -23.05 2.69 3.70
N GLU A 41 -23.04 4.03 3.60
CA GLU A 41 -23.52 4.80 2.45
C GLU A 41 -22.68 4.65 1.18
N ASP A 42 -21.48 4.09 1.30
CA ASP A 42 -20.57 3.86 0.19
C ASP A 42 -20.84 2.53 -0.53
N GLY A 43 -21.68 1.68 0.07
CA GLY A 43 -22.05 0.39 -0.48
C GLY A 43 -20.91 -0.62 -0.43
N PRO A 44 -21.03 -1.73 -1.18
CA PRO A 44 -20.01 -2.77 -1.17
C PRO A 44 -18.70 -2.28 -1.81
N ILE A 45 -17.57 -2.75 -1.28
CA ILE A 45 -16.24 -2.48 -1.78
C ILE A 45 -15.96 -3.30 -3.04
N VAL A 46 -15.41 -2.63 -4.05
CA VAL A 46 -15.01 -3.19 -5.35
C VAL A 46 -13.56 -3.62 -5.31
N ALA A 47 -12.70 -2.79 -4.74
CA ALA A 47 -11.27 -3.07 -4.70
C ALA A 47 -10.62 -2.62 -3.39
N PHE A 48 -9.50 -3.26 -3.05
CA PHE A 48 -8.57 -2.82 -2.01
C PHE A 48 -7.16 -2.78 -2.59
N CYS A 49 -6.37 -1.78 -2.19
CA CYS A 49 -4.98 -1.65 -2.59
C CYS A 49 -4.10 -1.28 -1.39
N LEU A 50 -2.98 -1.99 -1.20
CA LEU A 50 -1.83 -1.39 -0.51
C LEU A 50 -1.02 -0.61 -1.55
N TYR A 51 -1.20 0.71 -1.53
CA TYR A 51 -0.61 1.64 -2.48
C TYR A 51 0.69 2.22 -1.93
N PHE A 52 1.78 2.09 -2.67
CA PHE A 52 3.06 2.72 -2.37
C PHE A 52 3.23 3.98 -3.22
N ASP A 53 3.11 5.15 -2.60
CA ASP A 53 3.21 6.40 -3.36
C ASP A 53 4.66 6.78 -3.67
N SER A 54 4.83 7.83 -4.49
CA SER A 54 6.14 8.33 -4.90
C SER A 54 6.94 8.99 -3.77
N GLN A 55 6.35 9.16 -2.58
CA GLN A 55 7.04 9.63 -1.37
C GLN A 55 7.50 8.43 -0.52
N GLY A 56 7.21 7.22 -0.99
CA GLY A 56 7.43 5.93 -0.35
C GLY A 56 6.67 5.77 0.97
N SER A 57 5.49 6.39 1.02
CA SER A 57 4.47 6.07 2.00
C SER A 57 3.62 4.88 1.54
N VAL A 58 3.20 4.04 2.50
CA VAL A 58 2.33 2.87 2.25
C VAL A 58 0.93 3.17 2.73
N ASN A 59 0.00 3.24 1.80
CA ASN A 59 -1.37 3.65 2.04
C ASN A 59 -2.32 2.48 1.81
N SER A 60 -3.25 2.29 2.73
CA SER A 60 -4.27 1.24 2.62
C SER A 60 -5.55 1.86 2.08
N LEU A 61 -5.91 1.54 0.84
CA LEU A 61 -7.00 2.18 0.13
C LEU A 61 -8.13 1.19 -0.18
N VAL A 62 -9.37 1.65 -0.06
CA VAL A 62 -10.55 0.92 -0.56
C VAL A 62 -11.24 1.71 -1.66
N LEU A 63 -11.75 1.00 -2.66
CA LEU A 63 -12.59 1.58 -3.69
C LEU A 63 -14.04 1.13 -3.48
N PRO A 64 -14.93 2.00 -2.97
CA PRO A 64 -16.34 1.67 -2.83
C PRO A 64 -17.05 1.70 -4.19
N HIS A 65 -18.11 0.89 -4.33
CA HIS A 65 -18.90 0.82 -5.57
C HIS A 65 -19.46 2.18 -6.00
N LYS A 66 -19.76 3.06 -5.04
CA LYS A 66 -20.22 4.43 -5.30
C LYS A 66 -19.18 5.31 -6.01
N ALA A 67 -17.89 5.04 -5.85
CA ALA A 67 -16.82 5.75 -6.56
C ALA A 67 -16.86 5.51 -8.07
N LEU A 68 -17.33 4.34 -8.52
CA LEU A 68 -17.47 4.03 -9.95
C LEU A 68 -18.45 4.96 -10.66
N ALA A 69 -19.47 5.46 -9.95
CA ALA A 69 -20.40 6.45 -10.52
C ALA A 69 -19.75 7.82 -10.78
N GLN A 70 -18.59 8.08 -10.17
CA GLN A 70 -17.77 9.28 -10.36
C GLN A 70 -16.62 9.05 -11.36
N GLN A 71 -16.64 7.92 -12.10
CA GLN A 71 -15.62 7.57 -13.09
C GLN A 71 -14.22 7.37 -12.48
N VAL A 72 -14.14 7.02 -11.19
CA VAL A 72 -12.88 6.57 -10.57
C VAL A 72 -12.61 5.13 -11.03
N ASP A 73 -11.43 4.91 -11.62
CA ASP A 73 -11.02 3.63 -12.17
C ASP A 73 -10.42 2.72 -11.08
N VAL A 74 -10.70 1.42 -11.17
CA VAL A 74 -10.08 0.37 -10.36
C VAL A 74 -8.57 0.31 -10.59
N ASN A 75 -8.09 0.76 -11.75
CA ASN A 75 -6.68 0.69 -12.15
C ASN A 75 -5.85 1.91 -11.74
N ASP A 76 -6.48 2.93 -11.16
CA ASP A 76 -5.82 4.18 -10.76
C ASP A 76 -6.01 4.44 -9.25
N PRO A 77 -5.27 3.72 -8.37
CA PRO A 77 -5.34 3.96 -6.93
C PRO A 77 -5.03 5.40 -6.50
N ALA A 78 -4.22 6.13 -7.26
CA ALA A 78 -3.94 7.54 -6.99
C ALA A 78 -5.20 8.41 -7.12
N ALA A 79 -6.11 8.06 -8.03
CA ALA A 79 -7.40 8.74 -8.15
C ALA A 79 -8.38 8.39 -7.02
N TRP A 80 -8.16 7.33 -6.24
CA TRP A 80 -9.11 6.93 -5.18
C TRP A 80 -9.17 7.98 -4.07
N TYR A 81 -8.07 8.65 -3.77
CA TYR A 81 -8.02 9.80 -2.85
C TYR A 81 -8.97 10.92 -3.22
N GLN A 82 -9.23 11.10 -4.51
CA GLN A 82 -10.08 12.18 -5.00
C GLN A 82 -11.56 11.89 -4.73
N TYR A 83 -11.92 10.64 -4.42
CA TYR A 83 -13.28 10.27 -4.12
C TYR A 83 -13.72 10.78 -2.74
N ALA A 84 -12.98 10.45 -1.67
CA ALA A 84 -13.29 10.87 -0.30
C ALA A 84 -12.14 10.59 0.67
N ASP A 85 -12.00 11.41 1.72
CA ASP A 85 -10.93 11.32 2.72
C ASP A 85 -10.92 10.00 3.52
N HIS A 86 -12.08 9.34 3.68
CA HIS A 86 -12.21 8.15 4.52
C HIS A 86 -11.93 6.82 3.79
N VAL A 87 -11.54 6.87 2.51
CA VAL A 87 -11.16 5.66 1.76
C VAL A 87 -9.74 5.18 2.02
N GLU A 88 -8.97 6.00 2.74
CA GLU A 88 -7.65 5.67 3.23
C GLU A 88 -7.71 5.27 4.71
N ALA A 89 -6.95 4.22 5.07
CA ALA A 89 -6.77 3.87 6.46
C ALA A 89 -5.99 4.97 7.19
N PRO A 90 -6.45 5.44 8.35
CA PRO A 90 -5.62 6.28 9.20
C PRO A 90 -4.39 5.50 9.63
N GLN A 91 -3.23 6.15 9.58
CA GLN A 91 -1.98 5.59 10.08
C GLN A 91 -1.92 5.82 11.59
N SER A 92 -1.49 4.81 12.36
CA SER A 92 -1.19 5.04 13.78
C SER A 92 0.06 5.92 13.92
N GLU A 93 0.19 6.64 15.03
CA GLU A 93 1.40 7.45 15.34
C GLU A 93 2.69 6.64 15.13
N ARG A 94 2.65 5.35 15.45
CA ARG A 94 3.78 4.45 15.26
C ARG A 94 4.10 4.20 13.78
N THR A 95 3.09 4.03 12.94
CA THR A 95 3.26 3.88 11.49
C THR A 95 3.77 5.19 10.89
N GLU A 96 3.20 6.32 11.29
CA GLU A 96 3.64 7.66 10.86
C GLU A 96 5.09 7.95 11.24
N GLU A 97 5.51 7.69 12.49
CA GLU A 97 6.89 7.89 12.95
C GLU A 97 7.91 7.06 12.14
N LEU A 98 7.53 5.84 11.76
CA LEU A 98 8.39 4.94 11.01
C LEU A 98 8.46 5.33 9.52
N LEU A 99 7.34 5.73 8.91
CA LEU A 99 7.28 6.20 7.52
C LEU A 99 7.98 7.55 7.35
N SER A 100 7.71 8.52 8.22
CA SER A 100 8.47 9.80 8.29
C SER A 100 9.96 9.53 8.44
N GLY A 101 10.29 8.48 9.19
CA GLY A 101 11.66 8.06 9.37
C GLY A 101 12.35 7.61 8.09
N TYR A 102 11.59 6.98 7.19
CA TYR A 102 12.02 6.52 5.86
C TYR A 102 12.09 7.68 4.86
N GLU A 103 11.08 8.54 4.80
CA GLU A 103 11.10 9.73 3.95
C GLU A 103 12.36 10.55 4.21
N GLU A 104 12.71 10.76 5.49
CA GLU A 104 13.95 11.45 5.85
C GLU A 104 15.22 10.74 5.33
N ALA A 105 15.24 9.41 5.27
CA ALA A 105 16.39 8.67 4.77
C ALA A 105 16.49 8.72 3.24
N PHE A 106 15.36 8.55 2.55
CA PHE A 106 15.27 8.58 1.09
C PHE A 106 15.63 9.97 0.52
N TRP A 107 15.03 11.04 1.06
CA TRP A 107 15.29 12.40 0.55
C TRP A 107 16.66 12.96 0.98
N GLN A 108 17.31 12.43 2.01
CA GLN A 108 18.68 12.82 2.36
C GLN A 108 19.73 12.25 1.41
N GLU A 109 19.46 11.10 0.78
CA GLU A 109 20.34 10.54 -0.26
C GLU A 109 20.33 11.41 -1.53
N GLU A 110 19.20 12.01 -1.89
CA GLU A 110 19.12 12.89 -3.07
C GLU A 110 19.87 14.24 -2.91
N GLU A 111 20.09 14.72 -1.68
CA GLU A 111 20.81 15.98 -1.41
C GLU A 111 22.34 15.81 -1.36
N ASP A 112 22.83 14.62 -1.02
CA ASP A 112 24.25 14.29 -1.00
C ASP A 112 24.62 13.65 -2.37
N GLU A 113 24.93 14.49 -3.37
CA GLU A 113 25.25 14.14 -4.80
C GLU A 113 26.35 13.04 -5.03
N ASP A 114 26.90 12.45 -3.97
CA ASP A 114 28.01 11.49 -3.99
C ASP A 114 27.70 10.12 -3.31
N GLU A 115 26.47 9.80 -2.89
CA GLU A 115 26.12 8.47 -2.29
C GLU A 115 25.17 7.59 -3.14
N ASP A 116 25.36 6.27 -3.01
CA ASP A 116 25.14 5.20 -4.00
C ASP A 116 23.65 4.87 -4.30
N GLU A 117 23.24 4.88 -5.59
CA GLU A 117 21.95 4.36 -6.11
C GLU A 117 21.55 2.99 -5.51
N ASP A 118 22.55 2.18 -5.13
CA ASP A 118 22.38 0.83 -4.56
C ASP A 118 21.59 0.83 -3.23
N ASP A 119 21.69 1.87 -2.39
CA ASP A 119 21.03 1.92 -1.07
C ASP A 119 19.53 2.31 -1.19
N SER A 120 19.18 3.24 -2.08
CA SER A 120 17.79 3.59 -2.39
C SER A 120 17.05 2.42 -3.03
N GLU A 121 17.71 1.70 -3.97
CA GLU A 121 17.14 0.49 -4.58
C GLU A 121 16.90 -0.60 -3.52
N ALA A 122 17.86 -0.81 -2.61
CA ALA A 122 17.71 -1.79 -1.53
C ALA A 122 16.56 -1.43 -0.56
N LEU A 123 16.34 -0.15 -0.27
CA LEU A 123 15.20 0.33 0.51
C LEU A 123 13.87 0.02 -0.20
N ILE A 124 13.74 0.38 -1.47
CA ILE A 124 12.52 0.14 -2.28
C ILE A 124 12.19 -1.36 -2.31
N GLN A 125 13.19 -2.22 -2.53
CA GLN A 125 12.99 -3.67 -2.55
C GLN A 125 12.50 -4.22 -1.20
N GLN A 126 12.90 -3.62 -0.08
CA GLN A 126 12.40 -4.01 1.25
C GLN A 126 10.95 -3.61 1.47
N PHE A 127 10.54 -2.43 0.97
CA PHE A 127 9.13 -2.03 0.94
C PHE A 127 8.30 -3.01 0.12
N HIS A 128 8.77 -3.36 -1.09
CA HIS A 128 8.10 -4.36 -1.93
C HIS A 128 7.96 -5.70 -1.21
N GLN A 129 9.04 -6.20 -0.58
CA GLN A 129 8.99 -7.44 0.16
C GLN A 129 8.00 -7.35 1.34
N MET A 130 8.03 -6.26 2.10
CA MET A 130 7.13 -6.04 3.22
C MET A 130 5.66 -6.05 2.78
N ILE A 131 5.31 -5.30 1.72
CA ILE A 131 3.94 -5.24 1.21
C ILE A 131 3.48 -6.61 0.69
N THR A 132 4.37 -7.34 0.01
CA THR A 132 4.13 -8.72 -0.45
C THR A 132 3.89 -9.68 0.72
N GLU A 133 4.52 -9.45 1.87
CA GLU A 133 4.31 -10.23 3.09
C GLU A 133 3.04 -9.84 3.85
N VAL A 134 2.69 -8.55 3.88
CA VAL A 134 1.50 -8.02 4.59
C VAL A 134 0.21 -8.39 3.87
N THR A 135 0.13 -8.14 2.55
CA THR A 135 -1.08 -8.31 1.74
C THR A 135 -1.80 -9.66 1.95
N PRO A 136 -1.13 -10.83 1.85
CA PRO A 136 -1.80 -12.13 2.02
C PRO A 136 -2.21 -12.44 3.47
N ARG A 137 -1.79 -11.63 4.45
CA ARG A 137 -2.12 -11.81 5.88
C ARG A 137 -3.36 -11.02 6.31
N LEU A 138 -3.92 -10.20 5.43
CA LEU A 138 -5.14 -9.44 5.68
C LEU A 138 -6.38 -10.33 5.54
N SER A 139 -7.37 -10.13 6.41
CA SER A 139 -8.71 -10.71 6.27
C SER A 139 -9.68 -9.64 5.80
N PHE A 140 -10.55 -10.03 4.87
CA PHE A 140 -11.58 -9.16 4.32
C PHE A 140 -12.99 -9.62 4.73
N ASP A 141 -13.12 -10.57 5.67
CA ASP A 141 -14.40 -11.23 5.99
C ASP A 141 -15.46 -10.27 6.56
N LYS A 142 -15.01 -9.17 7.18
CA LYS A 142 -15.90 -8.13 7.72
C LYS A 142 -16.15 -6.97 6.76
N LEU A 143 -15.39 -6.91 5.67
CA LEU A 143 -15.56 -5.88 4.65
C LEU A 143 -16.78 -6.24 3.80
N PRO A 144 -17.81 -5.37 3.68
CA PRO A 144 -18.91 -5.59 2.76
C PRO A 144 -18.37 -5.45 1.34
N ARG A 145 -18.28 -6.56 0.60
CA ARG A 145 -17.59 -6.64 -0.69
C ARG A 145 -18.51 -7.09 -1.80
N THR A 146 -18.18 -6.70 -3.02
CA THR A 146 -18.81 -7.25 -4.22
C THR A 146 -18.33 -8.69 -4.49
N ASP A 147 -19.08 -9.44 -5.29
CA ASP A 147 -18.71 -10.81 -5.70
C ASP A 147 -17.39 -10.84 -6.51
N ASP A 148 -17.07 -9.73 -7.17
CA ASP A 148 -15.86 -9.54 -7.99
C ASP A 148 -14.78 -8.73 -7.27
N PHE A 149 -14.82 -8.70 -5.94
CA PHE A 149 -13.85 -7.94 -5.17
C PHE A 149 -12.40 -8.33 -5.50
N VAL A 150 -11.58 -7.32 -5.80
CA VAL A 150 -10.15 -7.48 -6.04
C VAL A 150 -9.34 -6.87 -4.91
N PHE A 151 -8.22 -7.49 -4.58
CA PHE A 151 -7.23 -6.91 -3.69
C PHE A 151 -5.84 -7.11 -4.28
N TYR A 152 -5.02 -6.09 -4.18
CA TYR A 152 -3.67 -6.10 -4.73
C TYR A 152 -2.79 -5.07 -4.02
N ALA A 153 -1.54 -5.00 -4.43
CA ALA A 153 -0.62 -3.93 -4.05
C ALA A 153 -0.08 -3.32 -5.33
N THR A 154 0.13 -2.01 -5.36
CA THR A 154 0.79 -1.34 -6.49
C THR A 154 1.56 -0.13 -5.98
N GLY A 155 2.54 0.35 -6.75
CA GLY A 155 3.21 1.61 -6.49
C GLY A 155 3.08 2.59 -7.65
N MET A 156 3.45 3.86 -7.44
CA MET A 156 3.71 4.79 -8.55
C MET A 156 5.01 4.49 -9.28
N ASP A 157 5.90 3.73 -8.66
CA ASP A 157 7.23 3.45 -9.20
C ASP A 157 7.18 2.30 -10.23
N GLU A 158 7.92 2.47 -11.33
CA GLU A 158 7.84 1.62 -12.53
C GLU A 158 8.36 0.18 -12.31
N ASP A 159 8.92 -0.10 -11.13
CA ASP A 159 9.65 -1.34 -10.82
C ASP A 159 8.81 -2.43 -10.09
N TYR A 160 7.51 -2.19 -9.84
CA TYR A 160 6.61 -3.20 -9.25
C TYR A 160 5.69 -3.88 -10.29
N ASP A 161 6.28 -4.67 -11.17
CA ASP A 161 5.59 -5.39 -12.24
C ASP A 161 4.69 -6.55 -11.77
N ALA A 162 4.79 -6.94 -10.49
CA ALA A 162 4.15 -8.16 -9.97
C ALA A 162 2.76 -7.93 -9.35
N TRP A 163 2.18 -6.73 -9.43
CA TRP A 163 0.89 -6.39 -8.81
C TRP A 163 -0.26 -7.32 -9.23
N ASN A 164 -0.24 -7.80 -10.48
CA ASN A 164 -1.27 -8.68 -11.03
C ASN A 164 -1.08 -10.15 -10.64
N ALA A 165 0.07 -10.54 -10.08
CA ALA A 165 0.44 -11.94 -9.84
C ALA A 165 -0.47 -12.65 -8.83
N THR A 166 -1.15 -11.90 -7.97
CA THR A 166 -2.06 -12.44 -6.94
C THR A 166 -3.53 -12.30 -7.30
N ILE A 167 -3.87 -11.73 -8.46
CA ILE A 167 -5.25 -11.49 -8.88
C ILE A 167 -5.72 -12.63 -9.81
N PRO A 168 -6.90 -13.24 -9.57
CA PRO A 168 -7.46 -14.23 -10.48
C PRO A 168 -7.62 -13.68 -11.91
N ALA A 169 -7.24 -14.47 -12.92
CA ALA A 169 -7.28 -14.05 -14.33
C ALA A 169 -8.63 -13.50 -14.81
N ALA A 170 -9.74 -14.05 -14.29
CA ALA A 170 -11.08 -13.56 -14.62
C ALA A 170 -11.34 -12.12 -14.12
N LEU A 171 -10.75 -11.76 -12.97
CA LEU A 171 -10.86 -10.43 -12.39
C LEU A 171 -9.87 -9.46 -13.02
N LEU A 172 -8.66 -9.93 -13.38
CA LEU A 172 -7.70 -9.14 -14.18
C LEU A 172 -8.32 -8.64 -15.47
N LYS A 173 -8.93 -9.55 -16.24
CA LYS A 173 -9.60 -9.19 -17.49
C LYS A 173 -10.79 -8.24 -17.31
N LYS A 174 -11.48 -8.36 -16.19
CA LYS A 174 -12.67 -7.56 -15.91
C LYS A 174 -12.34 -6.14 -15.50
N HIS A 175 -11.31 -5.97 -14.67
CA HIS A 175 -10.99 -4.70 -14.04
C HIS A 175 -9.83 -3.96 -14.70
N PHE A 176 -8.87 -4.67 -15.32
CA PHE A 176 -7.58 -4.12 -15.74
C PHE A 176 -7.30 -4.22 -17.25
N ASP A 177 -8.28 -4.59 -18.08
CA ASP A 177 -8.13 -4.77 -19.54
C ASP A 177 -6.99 -5.73 -19.97
N GLN A 178 -6.63 -6.72 -19.13
CA GLN A 178 -5.58 -7.73 -19.38
C GLN A 178 -6.10 -9.13 -19.72
#